data_AF-A0A7Z8L4M7-F1
#
_entry.id   AF-A0A7Z8L4M7-F1
#
_cell.length_a   1.000
_cell.length_b   1.000
_cell.length_c   1.000
_cell.angle_alpha   90.00
_cell.angle_beta   90.00
_cell.angle_gamma   90.00
#
_symmetry.space_group_name_H-M   'P 1'
#
loop_
_entity.id
_entity.type
_entity.pdbx_description
1 polymer ?
#
loop_
_entity_poly.entity_id
_entity_poly.type
_entity_poly.pdbx_seq_one_letter_code
_entity_poly.pdbx_strand_id
1 'polypeptide(L)' 'MSATQAALYLQISRQRMNQLILRGKLPAWRPHPGAPWLVCADAVRARAEGAQP' A
#
# COMPACT_ATOMS: atom_id res chain seq x y z
N MET A 1 5.45 5.06 3.89
CA MET A 1 6.06 3.75 4.22
C MET A 1 6.27 2.94 2.94
N SER A 2 7.09 1.88 2.95
CA SER A 2 7.25 1.05 1.74
C SER A 2 6.00 0.19 1.49
N ALA A 3 5.74 -0.16 0.23
CA ALA A 3 4.64 -1.07 -0.12
C ALA A 3 4.76 -2.42 0.60
N THR A 4 5.99 -2.90 0.83
CA THR A 4 6.24 -4.13 1.60
C THR A 4 5.81 -3.98 3.06
N GLN A 5 6.17 -2.88 3.73
CA GLN A 5 5.75 -2.61 5.11
C GLN A 5 4.22 -2.49 5.21
N ALA A 6 3.60 -1.80 4.25
CA ALA A 6 2.15 -1.67 4.20
C ALA A 6 1.43 -3.00 3.97
N ALA A 7 2.02 -3.90 3.17
CA ALA A 7 1.46 -5.22 2.92
C ALA A 7 1.46 -6.07 4.19
N LEU A 8 2.56 -6.01 4.95
CA LEU A 8 2.69 -6.65 6.25
C LEU A 8 1.69 -6.06 7.26
N TYR A 9 1.56 -4.74 7.31
CA TYR A 9 0.61 -4.06 8.21
C TYR A 9 -0.85 -4.44 7.94
N LEU A 10 -1.25 -4.52 6.67
CA LEU A 10 -2.58 -4.93 6.26
C LEU A 10 -2.78 -6.46 6.25
N GLN A 11 -1.76 -7.24 6.60
CA GLN A 11 -1.75 -8.70 6.51
C GLN A 11 -2.19 -9.24 5.14
N ILE A 12 -1.76 -8.58 4.06
CA ILE A 12 -2.05 -9.00 2.67
C ILE A 12 -0.77 -9.39 1.92
N SER A 13 -0.93 -10.18 0.86
CA SER A 13 0.20 -10.52 -0.01
C SER A 13 0.76 -9.29 -0.74
N ARG A 14 2.06 -9.34 -1.07
CA ARG A 14 2.73 -8.30 -1.87
C ARG A 14 2.04 -8.10 -3.23
N GLN A 15 1.54 -9.17 -3.84
CA GLN A 15 0.78 -9.10 -5.09
C GLN A 15 -0.52 -8.31 -4.92
N ARG A 16 -1.27 -8.55 -3.84
CA ARG A 16 -2.51 -7.83 -3.55
C ARG A 16 -2.24 -6.35 -3.24
N MET A 17 -1.16 -6.05 -2.53
CA MET A 17 -0.72 -4.65 -2.33
C MET A 17 -0.40 -3.96 -3.66
N ASN A 18 0.36 -4.61 -4.54
CA ASN A 18 0.64 -4.06 -5.87
C ASN A 18 -0.64 -3.82 -6.67
N GLN A 19 -1.63 -4.72 -6.60
CA GLN A 19 -2.92 -4.49 -7.25
C GLN A 19 -3.66 -3.28 -6.70
N LEU A 20 -3.61 -3.02 -5.38
CA LEU A 20 -4.23 -1.83 -4.80
C LEU A 20 -3.57 -0.54 -5.31
N ILE A 21 -2.25 -0.55 -5.43
CA ILE A 21 -1.46 0.55 -6.00
C ILE A 21 -1.83 0.76 -7.46
N LEU A 22 -1.76 -0.30 -8.28
CA LEU A 22 -2.03 -0.23 -9.72
C LEU A 22 -3.50 0.14 -10.04
N ARG A 23 -4.45 -0.22 -9.18
CA ARG A 23 -5.87 0.15 -9.31
C ARG A 23 -6.17 1.55 -8.75
N GLY A 24 -5.18 2.28 -8.26
CA GLY A 24 -5.37 3.61 -7.66
C GLY A 24 -6.21 3.59 -6.37
N LYS A 25 -6.35 2.43 -5.71
CA LYS A 25 -7.09 2.28 -4.44
C LYS A 25 -6.24 2.66 -3.22
N LEU A 26 -4.95 2.87 -3.43
CA LEU A 26 -4.01 3.32 -2.42
C LEU A 26 -3.07 4.36 -3.05
N PRO A 27 -3.00 5.59 -2.51
CA PRO A 27 -2.09 6.61 -3.02
C PRO A 27 -0.66 6.16 -2.83
N ALA A 28 0.05 6.04 -3.95
CA ALA A 28 1.39 5.52 -4.02
C ALA A 28 2.22 6.30 -5.03
N TRP A 29 3.50 6.44 -4.74
CA TRP A 29 4.45 7.10 -5.62
C TRP A 29 5.81 6.40 -5.55
N ARG A 30 6.67 6.66 -6.53
CA ARG A 30 8.05 6.21 -6.52
C ARG A 30 8.97 7.39 -6.89
N PRO A 31 10.11 7.56 -6.21
CA PRO A 31 11.00 8.69 -6.45
C PRO A 31 11.69 8.65 -7.83
N HIS A 32 11.99 7.45 -8.34
CA HIS A 32 12.58 7.26 -9.67
C HIS A 32 12.22 5.86 -10.23
N PRO A 33 12.39 5.61 -11.54
CA PRO A 33 12.26 4.27 -12.11
C PRO A 33 13.20 3.28 -11.39
N GLY A 34 12.69 2.09 -11.04
CA GLY A 34 13.43 1.07 -10.28
C GLY A 34 13.38 1.22 -8.76
N ALA A 35 12.97 2.38 -8.22
CA ALA A 35 12.75 2.54 -6.79
C ALA A 35 11.53 1.73 -6.30
N PRO A 36 11.53 1.28 -5.03
CA PRO A 36 10.36 0.66 -4.44
C PRO A 36 9.20 1.65 -4.35
N TRP A 37 7.97 1.14 -4.51
CA TRP A 37 6.76 1.92 -4.29
C TRP A 37 6.64 2.34 -2.83
N LEU A 38 6.37 3.63 -2.63
CA LEU A 38 6.03 4.22 -1.35
C LEU A 38 4.53 4.47 -1.31
N VAL A 39 3.92 4.20 -0.16
CA VAL A 39 2.49 4.44 0.08
C VAL A 39 2.30 5.35 1.27
N CYS A 40 1.22 6.13 1.24
CA CYS A 40 0.83 7.00 2.35
C CYS A 40 0.44 6.16 3.57
N ALA A 41 1.07 6.42 4.71
CA ALA A 41 0.82 5.68 5.94
C ALA A 41 -0.61 5.84 6.45
N ASP A 42 -1.15 7.05 6.38
CA ASP A 42 -2.52 7.34 6.84
C ASP A 42 -3.56 6.67 5.95
N ALA A 43 -3.32 6.61 4.62
CA ALA A 43 -4.21 5.88 3.72
C ALA A 43 -4.20 4.37 3.97
N VAL A 44 -3.04 3.81 4.36
CA VAL A 44 -2.93 2.40 4.78
C VAL A 44 -3.69 2.19 6.08
N ARG A 45 -3.54 3.08 7.07
CA ARG A 45 -4.23 2.99 8.36
C ARG A 45 -5.75 3.12 8.21
N ALA A 46 -6.22 4.14 7.49
CA ALA A 46 -7.65 4.34 7.22
C ALA A 46 -8.26 3.12 6.50
N ARG A 47 -7.50 2.45 5.64
CA ARG A 47 -7.92 1.19 5.03
C ARG A 47 -7.98 0.02 6.03
N ALA A 48 -7.03 -0.07 6.96
CA ALA A 48 -7.04 -1.10 7.99
C ALA A 48 -8.25 -0.95 8.92
N GLU A 49 -8.55 0.29 9.30
CA GLU A 49 -9.69 0.66 10.15
C GLU A 49 -11.03 0.49 9.41
N GLY A 50 -11.13 0.95 8.16
CA GLY A 50 -12.33 0.81 7.33
C GLY A 50 -12.54 -0.56 6.69
N ALA A 51 -11.62 -1.52 6.89
CA ALA A 51 -11.75 -2.91 6.45
C ALA A 51 -12.19 -3.86 7.58
N GLN A 52 -12.51 -3.33 8.78
CA GLN A 52 -13.17 -4.12 9.83
C GLN A 52 -14.58 -4.55 9.36
N PRO A 53 -14.94 -5.84 9.48
CA PRO A 53 -16.29 -6.33 9.24
C PRO A 53 -17.30 -5.81 10.26
#